data_AF-A0AAV3T9C1-F1
#
_entry.id   AF-A0AAV3T9C1-F1
#
_cell.length_a   1.000
_cell.length_b   1.000
_cell.length_c   1.000
_cell.angle_alpha   90.00
_cell.angle_beta   90.00
_cell.angle_gamma   90.00
#
_symmetry.space_group_name_H-M   'P 1'
#
loop_
_entity.id
_entity.type
_entity.pdbx_description
1 polymer ?
#
loop_
_entity_poly.entity_id
_entity_poly.type
_entity_poly.pdbx_seq_one_letter_code
_entity_poly.pdbx_strand_id
1 'polypeptide(L)'
;MLLTVSGPPGAGKSTTAAALAEAFDVEHVSGGDIFRELADERGHSLAEFNELAETDPQIDRDLDRRLQEVAREREDVVLESRLAGWLAADEADVRIWLDAPIEVRARRIADREDKPVAQALDETKERAASERQRYLEYYDIDIEDLSIYDLTVNTARWGEDAVPSLVVDAVERYDPDEDEGKTPITGVDYDF
;
A
#
# COMPACT_ATOMS: atom_id res chain seq x y z
N MET A 1 2.73 17.84 1.38
CA MET A 1 3.23 16.65 2.11
C MET A 1 2.65 15.37 1.50
N LEU A 2 3.48 14.59 0.80
CA LEU A 2 3.12 13.29 0.24
C LEU A 2 3.54 12.17 1.19
N LEU A 3 2.56 11.48 1.77
CA LEU A 3 2.78 10.33 2.66
C LEU A 3 2.38 9.06 1.93
N THR A 4 3.13 7.97 2.13
CA THR A 4 2.73 6.66 1.60
C THR A 4 2.46 5.67 2.72
N VAL A 5 1.39 4.88 2.57
CA VAL A 5 1.06 3.78 3.46
C VAL A 5 1.04 2.49 2.66
N SER A 6 2.12 1.73 2.79
CA SER A 6 2.35 0.43 2.17
C SER A 6 2.14 -0.73 3.13
N GLY A 7 2.09 -1.95 2.59
CA GLY A 7 1.95 -3.17 3.38
C GLY A 7 0.98 -4.20 2.78
N PRO A 8 0.96 -5.43 3.30
CA PRO A 8 0.08 -6.48 2.80
C PRO A 8 -1.39 -6.29 3.26
N PRO A 9 -2.34 -7.06 2.70
CA PRO A 9 -3.74 -7.06 3.12
C PRO A 9 -3.84 -7.51 4.58
N GLY A 10 -4.77 -6.90 5.33
CA GLY A 10 -4.95 -7.17 6.76
C GLY A 10 -3.94 -6.48 7.69
N ALA A 11 -3.03 -5.65 7.15
CA ALA A 11 -2.06 -4.90 7.95
C ALA A 11 -2.61 -3.61 8.60
N GLY A 12 -3.81 -3.14 8.22
CA GLY A 12 -4.39 -1.90 8.78
C GLY A 12 -4.05 -0.61 8.01
N LYS A 13 -3.66 -0.74 6.74
CA LYS A 13 -3.33 0.40 5.85
C LYS A 13 -4.44 1.42 5.75
N SER A 14 -5.62 1.04 5.24
CA SER A 14 -6.71 1.97 4.95
C SER A 14 -7.15 2.74 6.21
N THR A 15 -7.18 2.09 7.38
CA THR A 15 -7.46 2.77 8.65
C THR A 15 -6.39 3.80 9.02
N THR A 16 -5.11 3.45 8.86
CA THR A 16 -4.00 4.36 9.16
C THR A 16 -3.91 5.51 8.16
N ALA A 17 -4.12 5.22 6.87
CA ALA A 17 -4.11 6.21 5.80
C ALA A 17 -5.24 7.23 5.97
N ALA A 18 -6.45 6.79 6.32
CA ALA A 18 -7.56 7.69 6.62
C ALA A 18 -7.25 8.60 7.82
N ALA A 19 -6.66 8.07 8.89
CA ALA A 19 -6.29 8.87 10.06
C ALA A 19 -5.18 9.90 9.75
N LEU A 20 -4.19 9.54 8.93
CA LEU A 20 -3.17 10.48 8.47
C LEU A 20 -3.80 11.60 7.63
N ALA A 21 -4.66 11.24 6.68
CA ALA A 21 -5.33 12.22 5.83
C ALA A 21 -6.18 13.21 6.64
N GLU A 22 -6.91 12.71 7.65
CA GLU A 22 -7.67 13.55 8.57
C GLU A 22 -6.76 14.44 9.44
N ALA A 23 -5.68 13.89 10.00
CA ALA A 23 -4.78 14.62 10.89
C ALA A 23 -4.04 15.77 10.19
N PHE A 24 -3.65 15.56 8.93
CA PHE A 24 -2.88 16.53 8.15
C PHE A 24 -3.71 17.35 7.17
N ASP A 25 -5.04 17.15 7.12
CA ASP A 25 -5.97 17.82 6.20
C ASP A 25 -5.54 17.70 4.73
N VAL A 26 -5.17 16.48 4.33
CA VAL A 26 -4.71 16.14 2.97
C VAL A 26 -5.62 15.12 2.29
N GLU A 27 -5.53 15.00 0.97
CA GLU A 27 -6.32 14.03 0.20
C GLU A 27 -5.91 12.59 0.57
N HIS A 28 -6.84 11.65 0.59
CA HIS A 28 -6.55 10.21 0.69
C HIS A 28 -6.85 9.54 -0.64
N VAL A 29 -5.82 8.97 -1.26
CA VAL A 29 -5.95 8.19 -2.49
C VAL A 29 -5.60 6.74 -2.22
N SER A 30 -6.58 5.84 -2.37
CA SER A 30 -6.37 4.39 -2.25
C SER A 30 -6.25 3.73 -3.61
N GLY A 31 -5.29 2.82 -3.76
CA GLY A 31 -5.20 1.93 -4.91
C GLY A 31 -6.44 1.06 -5.08
N GLY A 32 -7.17 0.77 -4.00
CA GLY A 32 -8.46 0.09 -4.09
C GLY A 32 -9.54 0.93 -4.76
N ASP A 33 -9.52 2.26 -4.58
CA ASP A 33 -10.45 3.18 -5.23
C ASP A 33 -10.08 3.37 -6.70
N ILE A 34 -8.79 3.57 -7.01
CA ILE A 34 -8.30 3.61 -8.39
C ILE A 34 -8.65 2.32 -9.15
N PHE A 35 -8.52 1.16 -8.50
CA PHE A 35 -8.89 -0.12 -9.11
C PHE A 35 -10.38 -0.20 -9.44
N ARG A 36 -11.25 0.36 -8.59
CA ARG A 36 -12.70 0.44 -8.86
C ARG A 36 -13.00 1.40 -10.02
N GLU A 37 -12.33 2.55 -10.06
CA GLU A 37 -12.45 3.50 -11.17
C GLU A 37 -12.02 2.87 -12.50
N LEU A 38 -10.91 2.12 -12.52
CA LEU A 38 -10.45 1.37 -13.68
C LEU A 38 -11.47 0.32 -14.14
N ALA A 39 -12.13 -0.38 -13.21
CA ALA A 39 -13.19 -1.33 -13.53
C ALA A 39 -14.38 -0.62 -14.20
N ASP A 40 -14.83 0.48 -13.62
CA ASP A 40 -15.97 1.26 -14.10
C ASP A 40 -15.69 1.86 -15.49
N GLU A 41 -14.49 2.40 -15.72
CA GLU A 41 -14.06 2.94 -17.02
C GLU A 41 -14.05 1.89 -18.13
N ARG A 42 -13.73 0.64 -17.79
CA ARG A 42 -13.74 -0.49 -18.73
C ARG A 42 -15.09 -1.19 -18.83
N GLY A 43 -16.10 -0.72 -18.08
CA GLY A 43 -17.44 -1.27 -18.10
C GLY A 43 -17.55 -2.65 -17.47
N HIS A 44 -16.69 -2.98 -16.50
CA HIS A 44 -16.72 -4.22 -15.73
C HIS A 44 -17.21 -3.96 -14.31
N SER A 45 -17.95 -4.91 -13.74
CA SER A 45 -18.14 -4.92 -12.30
C SER A 45 -16.80 -5.18 -11.58
N LEU A 46 -16.69 -4.75 -10.33
CA LEU A 46 -15.49 -5.00 -9.52
C LEU A 46 -15.14 -6.50 -9.45
N ALA A 47 -16.14 -7.40 -9.39
CA ALA A 47 -15.90 -8.84 -9.37
C ALA A 47 -15.30 -9.35 -10.67
N GLU A 48 -15.88 -8.98 -11.82
CA GLU A 48 -15.36 -9.34 -13.15
C GLU A 48 -13.95 -8.78 -13.38
N PHE A 49 -13.71 -7.55 -12.91
CA PHE A 49 -12.41 -6.90 -13.07
C PHE A 49 -11.32 -7.56 -12.22
N ASN A 50 -11.65 -8.07 -11.03
CA ASN A 50 -10.74 -8.88 -10.23
C ASN A 50 -10.37 -10.19 -10.95
N GLU A 51 -11.34 -10.91 -11.50
CA GLU A 51 -11.07 -12.13 -12.28
C GLU A 51 -10.20 -11.84 -13.50
N LEU A 52 -10.45 -10.72 -14.18
CA LEU A 52 -9.65 -10.31 -15.34
C LEU A 52 -8.20 -9.98 -14.94
N ALA A 53 -7.99 -9.28 -13.82
CA ALA A 53 -6.66 -8.93 -13.31
C ALA A 53 -5.77 -10.13 -12.99
N GLU A 54 -6.34 -11.31 -12.74
CA GLU A 54 -5.57 -12.55 -12.56
C GLU A 54 -4.91 -13.03 -13.86
N THR A 55 -5.43 -12.63 -15.01
CA THR A 55 -4.99 -13.11 -16.34
C THR A 55 -4.45 -12.02 -17.26
N ASP A 56 -4.74 -10.76 -16.96
CA ASP A 56 -4.28 -9.59 -17.72
C ASP A 56 -3.35 -8.71 -16.86
N PRO A 57 -2.02 -8.85 -17.01
CA PRO A 57 -1.04 -8.03 -16.30
C PRO A 57 -1.17 -6.53 -16.54
N GLN A 58 -1.80 -6.10 -17.65
CA GLN A 58 -1.98 -4.68 -17.95
C GLN A 58 -2.85 -4.00 -16.90
N ILE A 59 -3.76 -4.72 -16.23
CA ILE A 59 -4.60 -4.13 -15.19
C ILE A 59 -3.76 -3.68 -13.99
N ASP A 60 -2.84 -4.52 -13.49
CA ASP A 60 -1.94 -4.10 -12.41
C ASP A 60 -1.04 -2.96 -12.87
N ARG A 61 -0.51 -3.01 -14.11
CA ARG A 61 0.34 -1.94 -14.64
C ARG A 61 -0.37 -0.62 -14.78
N ASP A 62 -1.63 -0.63 -15.22
CA ASP A 62 -2.43 0.60 -15.33
C ASP A 62 -2.81 1.15 -13.95
N LEU A 63 -3.06 0.29 -12.96
CA LEU A 63 -3.20 0.70 -11.56
C LEU A 63 -1.91 1.33 -11.02
N ASP A 64 -0.78 0.67 -11.20
CA ASP A 64 0.51 1.12 -10.70
C ASP A 64 0.97 2.41 -11.39
N ARG A 65 0.68 2.56 -12.70
CA ARG A 65 0.90 3.80 -13.46
C ARG A 65 0.11 4.95 -12.86
N ARG A 66 -1.19 4.77 -12.57
CA ARG A 66 -2.03 5.81 -11.94
C ARG A 66 -1.55 6.18 -10.54
N LEU A 67 -1.14 5.21 -9.74
CA LEU A 67 -0.58 5.45 -8.42
C LEU A 67 0.70 6.29 -8.51
N GLN A 68 1.58 6.00 -9.49
CA GLN A 68 2.77 6.79 -9.73
C GLN A 68 2.45 8.19 -10.26
N GLU A 69 1.48 8.34 -11.16
CA GLU A 69 1.00 9.64 -11.65
C GLU A 69 0.48 10.50 -10.50
N VAL A 70 -0.34 9.93 -9.60
CA VAL A 70 -0.80 10.61 -8.38
C VAL A 70 0.39 11.09 -7.54
N ALA A 71 1.39 10.23 -7.30
CA ALA A 71 2.57 10.60 -6.52
C ALA A 71 3.38 11.75 -7.15
N ARG A 72 3.45 11.82 -8.49
CA ARG A 72 4.19 12.86 -9.21
C ARG A 72 3.44 14.19 -9.32
N GLU A 73 2.11 14.14 -9.38
CA GLU A 73 1.29 15.32 -9.68
C GLU A 73 0.66 15.96 -8.42
N ARG A 74 0.63 15.25 -7.29
CA ARG A 74 0.00 15.70 -6.04
C ARG A 74 1.05 15.87 -4.94
N GLU A 75 1.11 17.06 -4.38
CA GLU A 75 2.03 17.35 -3.27
C GLU A 75 1.39 17.08 -1.90
N ASP A 76 0.07 17.17 -1.73
CA ASP A 76 -0.64 17.05 -0.44
C ASP A 76 -1.62 15.86 -0.45
N VAL A 77 -1.07 14.65 -0.30
CA VAL A 77 -1.85 13.42 -0.38
C VAL A 77 -1.26 12.30 0.48
N VAL A 78 -2.13 11.46 1.03
CA VAL A 78 -1.80 10.13 1.54
C VAL A 78 -2.11 9.11 0.46
N LEU A 79 -1.06 8.49 -0.08
CA LEU A 79 -1.17 7.43 -1.08
C LEU A 79 -1.14 6.05 -0.39
N GLU A 80 -2.24 5.31 -0.48
CA GLU A 80 -2.40 3.99 0.13
C GLU A 80 -2.46 2.91 -0.94
N SER A 81 -1.49 1.99 -0.94
CA SER A 81 -1.54 0.79 -1.78
C SER A 81 -0.59 -0.26 -1.22
N ARG A 82 -0.42 -1.41 -1.86
CA ARG A 82 0.65 -2.32 -1.43
C ARG A 82 2.04 -1.77 -1.78
N LEU A 83 2.18 -1.16 -2.95
CA LEU A 83 3.44 -0.66 -3.52
C LEU A 83 3.62 0.85 -3.37
N ALA A 84 2.76 1.57 -2.65
CA ALA A 84 2.72 3.04 -2.66
C ALA A 84 4.10 3.68 -2.41
N GLY A 85 4.84 3.21 -1.40
CA GLY A 85 6.20 3.69 -1.12
C GLY A 85 7.22 3.39 -2.22
N TRP A 86 7.07 2.27 -2.94
CA TRP A 86 7.90 1.98 -4.10
C TRP A 86 7.54 2.88 -5.28
N LEU A 87 6.25 3.00 -5.60
CA LEU A 87 5.77 3.74 -6.78
C LEU A 87 5.94 5.26 -6.65
N ALA A 88 5.80 5.80 -5.44
CA ALA A 88 6.02 7.22 -5.18
C ALA A 88 7.50 7.60 -5.18
N ALA A 89 8.39 6.64 -4.98
CA ALA A 89 9.84 6.84 -5.03
C ALA A 89 10.31 8.08 -4.25
N ASP A 90 11.09 8.95 -4.90
CA ASP A 90 11.68 10.14 -4.27
C ASP A 90 10.65 11.24 -3.98
N GLU A 91 9.47 11.17 -4.59
CA GLU A 91 8.38 12.14 -4.38
C GLU A 91 7.80 12.05 -2.96
N ALA A 92 7.77 10.84 -2.35
CA ALA A 92 7.16 10.63 -1.04
C ALA A 92 8.01 11.21 0.10
N ASP A 93 7.48 12.15 0.87
CA ASP A 93 8.14 12.76 2.04
C ASP A 93 8.44 11.73 3.13
N VAL A 94 7.46 10.87 3.44
CA VAL A 94 7.62 9.77 4.41
C VAL A 94 6.98 8.50 3.85
N ARG A 95 7.75 7.41 3.86
CA ARG A 95 7.33 6.07 3.41
C ARG A 95 7.08 5.15 4.59
N ILE A 96 5.82 4.74 4.76
CA ILE A 96 5.39 3.93 5.90
C ILE A 96 5.04 2.52 5.43
N TRP A 97 5.58 1.50 6.09
CA TRP A 97 5.20 0.11 5.91
C TRP A 97 4.50 -0.43 7.14
N LEU A 98 3.27 -0.91 6.96
CA LEU A 98 2.53 -1.60 8.01
C LEU A 98 2.52 -3.10 7.76
N ASP A 99 2.79 -3.88 8.79
CA ASP A 99 2.66 -5.34 8.71
C ASP A 99 2.13 -5.96 9.99
N ALA A 100 1.76 -7.23 9.92
CA ALA A 100 1.45 -8.09 11.05
C ALA A 100 1.78 -9.55 10.66
N PRO A 101 2.03 -10.44 11.64
CA PRO A 101 2.16 -11.87 11.36
C PRO A 101 1.00 -12.38 10.50
N ILE A 102 1.30 -13.27 9.56
CA ILE A 102 0.34 -13.70 8.55
C ILE A 102 -0.94 -14.29 9.17
N GLU A 103 -0.84 -14.96 10.32
CA GLU A 103 -1.98 -15.51 11.05
C GLU A 103 -2.87 -14.42 11.68
N VAL A 104 -2.30 -13.26 12.01
CA VAL A 104 -3.06 -12.08 12.47
C VAL A 104 -3.78 -11.45 11.28
N ARG A 105 -3.07 -11.26 10.16
CA ARG A 105 -3.64 -10.70 8.94
C ARG A 105 -4.77 -11.58 8.40
N ALA A 106 -4.56 -12.90 8.33
CA ALA A 106 -5.57 -13.87 7.91
C ALA A 106 -6.83 -13.82 8.78
N ARG A 107 -6.69 -13.69 10.12
CA ARG A 107 -7.85 -13.51 11.01
C ARG A 107 -8.61 -12.23 10.71
N ARG A 108 -7.92 -11.10 10.58
CA ARG A 108 -8.54 -9.81 10.21
C ARG A 108 -9.26 -9.86 8.87
N ILE A 109 -8.67 -10.55 7.89
CA ILE A 109 -9.26 -10.76 6.57
C ILE A 109 -10.50 -11.67 6.66
N ALA A 110 -10.39 -12.78 7.39
CA ALA A 110 -11.48 -13.72 7.63
C ALA A 110 -12.68 -13.04 8.29
N ASP A 111 -12.44 -12.23 9.32
CA ASP A 111 -13.49 -11.48 10.03
C ASP A 111 -14.15 -10.44 9.11
N ARG A 112 -13.36 -9.74 8.29
CA ARG A 112 -13.88 -8.72 7.35
C ARG A 112 -14.73 -9.32 6.22
N GLU A 113 -14.33 -10.49 5.73
CA GLU A 113 -14.91 -11.12 4.53
C GLU A 113 -15.87 -12.26 4.88
N ASP A 114 -16.20 -12.44 6.17
CA ASP A 114 -17.09 -13.48 6.70
C ASP A 114 -16.74 -14.88 6.16
N LYS A 115 -15.48 -15.29 6.33
CA LYS A 115 -14.97 -16.59 5.86
C LYS A 115 -14.11 -17.32 6.89
N PRO A 116 -13.89 -18.64 6.75
CA PRO A 116 -13.03 -19.38 7.67
C PRO A 116 -11.58 -18.88 7.70
N VAL A 117 -10.99 -18.76 8.89
CA VAL A 117 -9.58 -18.32 9.08
C VAL A 117 -8.59 -19.19 8.30
N ALA A 118 -8.82 -20.50 8.24
CA ALA A 118 -7.95 -21.41 7.49
C ALA A 118 -7.96 -21.09 5.99
N GLN A 119 -9.13 -20.88 5.40
CA GLN A 119 -9.27 -20.47 4.01
C GLN A 119 -8.59 -19.11 3.75
N ALA A 120 -8.85 -18.11 4.60
CA ALA A 120 -8.22 -16.80 4.46
C ALA A 120 -6.69 -16.86 4.57
N LEU A 121 -6.15 -17.76 5.40
CA LEU A 121 -4.71 -17.95 5.56
C LEU A 121 -4.07 -18.52 4.30
N ASP A 122 -4.68 -19.54 3.71
CA ASP A 122 -4.15 -20.17 2.49
C ASP A 122 -4.21 -19.20 1.31
N GLU A 123 -5.35 -18.54 1.09
CA GLU A 123 -5.50 -17.50 0.07
C GLU A 123 -4.50 -16.34 0.27
N THR A 124 -4.25 -15.92 1.52
CA THR A 124 -3.28 -14.85 1.82
C THR A 124 -1.85 -15.25 1.47
N LYS A 125 -1.47 -16.52 1.68
CA LYS A 125 -0.14 -17.03 1.33
C LYS A 125 0.05 -17.10 -0.19
N GLU A 126 -0.93 -17.68 -0.88
CA GLU A 126 -0.92 -17.82 -2.34
C GLU A 126 -0.85 -16.45 -3.00
N ARG A 127 -1.69 -15.52 -2.54
CA ARG A 127 -1.71 -14.14 -2.99
C ARG A 127 -0.37 -13.44 -2.78
N ALA A 128 0.22 -13.52 -1.58
CA ALA A 128 1.50 -12.87 -1.29
C ALA A 128 2.65 -13.41 -2.15
N ALA A 129 2.69 -14.73 -2.38
CA ALA A 129 3.71 -15.35 -3.24
C ALA A 129 3.56 -14.92 -4.71
N SER A 130 2.33 -14.96 -5.23
CA SER A 130 2.02 -14.52 -6.59
C SER A 130 2.36 -13.04 -6.81
N GLU A 131 1.96 -12.17 -5.88
CA GLU A 131 2.23 -10.73 -5.96
C GLU A 131 3.72 -10.42 -5.91
N ARG A 132 4.47 -11.03 -5.00
CA ARG A 132 5.93 -10.86 -4.94
C ARG A 132 6.59 -11.27 -6.26
N GLN A 133 6.17 -12.39 -6.84
CA GLN A 133 6.70 -12.84 -8.13
C GLN A 133 6.43 -11.80 -9.23
N ARG A 134 5.19 -11.28 -9.30
CA ARG A 134 4.82 -10.28 -10.31
C ARG A 134 5.58 -8.96 -10.14
N TYR A 135 5.77 -8.48 -8.91
CA TYR A 135 6.52 -7.24 -8.67
C TYR A 135 8.00 -7.36 -9.05
N LEU A 136 8.61 -8.52 -8.78
CA LEU A 136 9.96 -8.82 -9.25
C LEU A 136 10.01 -8.91 -10.77
N GLU A 137 9.05 -9.57 -11.41
CA GLU A 137 9.05 -9.76 -12.87
C GLU A 137 8.76 -8.46 -13.64
N TYR A 138 7.88 -7.60 -13.12
CA TYR A 138 7.43 -6.41 -13.84
C TYR A 138 8.33 -5.21 -13.58
N TYR A 139 8.89 -5.09 -12.38
CA TYR A 139 9.52 -3.86 -11.92
C TYR A 139 10.88 -4.06 -11.25
N ASP A 140 11.37 -5.31 -11.15
CA ASP A 140 12.55 -5.67 -10.33
C ASP A 140 12.41 -5.27 -8.84
N ILE A 141 11.18 -5.14 -8.34
CA ILE A 141 10.89 -4.80 -6.94
C ILE A 141 10.82 -6.07 -6.09
N ASP A 142 11.76 -6.25 -5.15
CA ASP A 142 11.55 -7.18 -4.04
C ASP A 142 10.71 -6.49 -2.96
N ILE A 143 9.43 -6.84 -2.89
CA ILE A 143 8.51 -6.28 -1.89
C ILE A 143 8.88 -6.63 -0.44
N GLU A 144 9.79 -7.58 -0.22
CA GLU A 144 10.35 -7.89 1.09
C GLU A 144 11.53 -6.99 1.47
N ASP A 145 12.09 -6.22 0.53
CA ASP A 145 13.04 -5.17 0.85
C ASP A 145 12.31 -3.98 1.48
N LEU A 146 12.46 -3.86 2.79
CA LEU A 146 11.85 -2.79 3.55
C LEU A 146 12.79 -1.60 3.79
N SER A 147 14.01 -1.63 3.24
CA SER A 147 15.05 -0.62 3.51
C SER A 147 14.70 0.77 2.99
N ILE A 148 13.77 0.86 2.03
CA ILE A 148 13.24 2.12 1.51
C ILE A 148 12.22 2.76 2.46
N TYR A 149 11.70 2.06 3.45
CA TYR A 149 10.65 2.61 4.31
C TYR A 149 11.26 3.30 5.52
N ASP A 150 10.84 4.55 5.74
CA ASP A 150 11.33 5.40 6.81
C ASP A 150 10.69 5.01 8.16
N LEU A 151 9.49 4.41 8.12
CA LEU A 151 8.82 3.84 9.29
C LEU A 151 8.22 2.46 8.98
N THR A 152 8.64 1.43 9.71
CA THR A 152 8.06 0.08 9.62
C THR A 152 7.38 -0.30 10.95
N VAL A 153 6.08 -0.65 10.89
CA VAL A 153 5.26 -0.88 12.10
C VAL A 153 4.63 -2.25 12.10
N ASN A 154 4.90 -3.02 13.17
CA ASN A 154 4.16 -4.24 13.46
C ASN A 154 2.84 -3.92 14.17
N THR A 155 1.77 -3.93 13.40
CA THR A 155 0.39 -3.61 13.81
C THR A 155 -0.28 -4.70 14.64
N ALA A 156 0.34 -5.86 14.85
CA ALA A 156 -0.22 -6.91 15.70
C ALA A 156 0.02 -6.69 17.20
N ARG A 157 0.91 -5.76 17.55
CA ARG A 157 1.31 -5.51 18.94
C ARG A 157 0.41 -4.52 19.66
N TRP A 158 -0.44 -3.80 18.93
CA TRP A 158 -1.19 -2.64 19.38
C TRP A 158 -2.67 -2.82 19.03
N GLY A 159 -3.56 -2.12 19.74
CA GLY A 159 -4.97 -2.04 19.40
C GLY A 159 -5.20 -1.27 18.08
N GLU A 160 -6.39 -1.41 17.51
CA GLU A 160 -6.77 -0.81 16.23
C GLU A 160 -6.65 0.73 16.21
N ASP A 161 -6.91 1.40 17.33
CA ASP A 161 -6.81 2.86 17.45
C ASP A 161 -5.38 3.36 17.73
N ALA A 162 -4.53 2.49 18.26
CA ALA A 162 -3.20 2.87 18.73
C ALA A 162 -2.17 2.91 17.59
N VAL A 163 -2.33 2.08 16.56
CA VAL A 163 -1.46 2.11 15.38
C VAL A 163 -1.58 3.44 14.62
N PRO A 164 -2.79 3.91 14.23
CA PRO A 164 -2.93 5.19 13.55
C PRO A 164 -2.33 6.34 14.35
N SER A 165 -2.63 6.40 15.66
CA SER A 165 -2.11 7.45 16.55
C SER A 165 -0.57 7.47 16.58
N LEU A 166 0.07 6.30 16.70
CA LEU A 166 1.54 6.21 16.69
C LEU A 166 2.15 6.68 15.38
N VAL A 167 1.52 6.35 14.25
CA VAL A 167 2.01 6.74 12.93
C VAL A 167 1.82 8.25 12.71
N VAL A 168 0.67 8.80 13.09
CA VAL A 168 0.42 10.26 13.09
C VAL A 168 1.47 10.96 13.94
N ASP A 169 1.69 10.51 15.18
CA ASP A 169 2.70 11.04 16.10
C ASP A 169 4.12 11.05 15.50
N ALA A 170 4.46 10.01 14.73
CA ALA A 170 5.76 9.90 14.08
C ALA A 170 5.89 10.91 12.93
N VAL A 171 4.85 11.04 12.10
CA VAL A 171 4.83 12.00 10.98
C VAL A 171 4.78 13.45 11.48
N GLU A 172 4.06 13.75 12.57
CA GLU A 172 4.05 15.09 13.19
C GLU A 172 5.43 15.54 13.69
N ARG A 173 6.32 14.59 13.96
CA ARG A 173 7.70 14.83 14.40
C ARG A 173 8.70 14.88 13.25
N TYR A 174 8.27 14.60 12.03
CA TYR A 174 9.13 14.76 10.85
C TYR A 174 9.35 16.25 10.58
N ASP A 175 10.63 16.64 10.55
CA ASP A 175 11.05 18.00 10.24
C ASP A 175 11.93 17.96 8.96
N PRO A 176 11.45 18.51 7.83
CA PRO A 176 12.23 18.59 6.60
C PRO A 176 13.55 19.36 6.73
N ASP A 177 13.67 20.28 7.69
CA ASP A 177 14.91 21.05 7.91
C ASP A 177 15.99 20.22 8.63
N GLU A 178 15.59 19.15 9.34
CA GLU A 178 16.51 18.20 10.01
C GLU A 178 16.71 16.90 9.21
N ASP A 179 16.05 16.74 8.07
CA ASP A 179 16.12 15.54 7.22
C ASP A 179 17.49 15.40 6.54
N GLU A 180 18.22 14.33 6.86
CA GLU A 180 19.51 13.98 6.24
C GLU A 180 19.36 13.30 4.86
N GLY A 181 18.13 13.03 4.43
CA GLY A 181 17.78 12.46 3.15
C GLY A 181 17.19 11.06 3.24
N LYS A 182 16.36 10.76 2.24
CA LYS A 182 15.67 9.47 2.07
C LYS A 182 16.63 8.40 1.53
N THR A 183 16.43 7.14 1.91
CA THR A 183 17.06 6.02 1.20
C THR A 183 16.60 6.04 -0.27
N PRO A 184 17.52 6.17 -1.25
CA PRO A 184 17.15 6.25 -2.66
C PRO A 184 16.62 4.90 -3.15
N ILE A 185 15.61 4.93 -4.00
CA ILE A 185 15.14 3.74 -4.70
C ILE A 185 16.01 3.52 -5.94
N THR A 186 16.61 2.34 -6.07
CA THR A 186 17.50 2.02 -7.19
C THR A 186 17.17 0.66 -7.79
N GLY A 187 17.45 0.48 -9.08
CA GLY A 187 17.28 -0.81 -9.76
C GLY A 187 15.82 -1.21 -9.98
N VAL A 188 14.89 -0.25 -9.98
CA VAL A 188 13.47 -0.47 -10.27
C VAL A 188 13.19 -0.01 -11.71
N ASP A 189 12.43 -0.82 -12.45
CA ASP A 189 11.91 -0.47 -13.77
C ASP A 189 10.45 0.00 -13.64
N TYR A 190 10.15 1.19 -14.16
CA TYR A 190 8.79 1.76 -14.18
C TYR A 190 8.20 1.79 -15.61
N ASP A 191 8.67 0.94 -16.53
CA ASP A 191 8.05 0.77 -17.85
C ASP A 191 6.71 0.01 -17.74
N PHE A 192 5.64 0.77 -17.51
CA PHE A 192 4.25 0.28 -17.48
C PHE A 192 3.73 -0.11 -18.86
#